data_AF-A0A183F492-F1
#
_entry.id   AF-A0A183F492-F1
#
_cell.length_a   1.000
_cell.length_b   1.000
_cell.length_c   1.000
_cell.angle_alpha   90.00
_cell.angle_beta   90.00
_cell.angle_gamma   90.00
#
_symmetry.space_group_name_H-M   'P 1'
#
loop_
_entity.id
_entity.type
_entity.pdbx_description
1 polymer ?
#
loop_
_entity_poly.entity_id
_entity_poly.type
_entity_poly.pdbx_seq_one_letter_code
_entity_poly.pdbx_strand_id
1 'polypeptide(L)'
;MAARLSGKQAWLTGMETAVEETLQKYKDLSSTLVSGSSSSEEQDQALLHRKQQASQELETRSSHLPTALDGFTNAVDDVPEPIAQDQQVKVKQNIAAAHSLLEKARDRLIELSLQLTRFPLKE
;
A
#
# COMPACT_ATOMS: atom_id res chain seq x y z
N MET A 1 -11.38 -22.96 -15.40
CA MET A 1 -10.79 -21.63 -15.68
C MET A 1 -11.35 -20.54 -14.75
N ALA A 2 -12.68 -20.45 -14.54
CA ALA A 2 -13.28 -19.49 -13.59
C ALA A 2 -12.69 -19.51 -12.16
N ALA A 3 -12.33 -20.69 -11.63
CA ALA A 3 -11.69 -20.81 -10.32
C ALA A 3 -10.28 -20.17 -10.26
N ARG A 4 -9.53 -20.14 -11.37
CA ARG A 4 -8.20 -19.50 -11.43
C ARG A 4 -8.32 -17.97 -11.40
N LEU A 5 -9.31 -17.42 -12.11
CA LEU A 5 -9.63 -15.99 -12.07
C LEU A 5 -10.08 -15.56 -10.67
N SER A 6 -10.99 -16.33 -10.06
CA SER A 6 -11.50 -16.07 -8.71
C SER A 6 -10.40 -16.08 -7.64
N GLY A 7 -9.47 -17.04 -7.68
CA GLY A 7 -8.35 -17.09 -6.74
C GLY A 7 -7.39 -15.90 -6.88
N LYS A 8 -7.10 -15.47 -8.11
CA LYS A 8 -6.25 -14.30 -8.37
C LYS A 8 -6.92 -12.99 -8.00
N GLN A 9 -8.24 -12.89 -8.20
CA GLN A 9 -9.02 -11.75 -7.75
C GLN A 9 -9.00 -11.64 -6.22
N ALA A 10 -9.24 -12.75 -5.50
CA ALA A 10 -9.19 -12.76 -4.05
C ALA A 10 -7.80 -12.39 -3.51
N TRP A 11 -6.74 -12.84 -4.20
CA TRP A 11 -5.37 -12.48 -3.86
C TRP A 11 -5.08 -10.99 -4.07
N LEU A 12 -5.52 -10.42 -5.21
CA LEU A 12 -5.40 -8.99 -5.48
C LEU A 12 -6.13 -8.16 -4.42
N THR A 13 -7.38 -8.49 -4.12
CA THR A 13 -8.17 -7.79 -3.08
C THR A 13 -7.50 -7.89 -1.70
N GLY A 14 -6.95 -9.06 -1.34
CA GLY A 14 -6.22 -9.21 -0.08
C GLY A 14 -4.97 -8.32 0.00
N MET A 15 -4.24 -8.16 -1.11
CA MET A 15 -3.09 -7.25 -1.18
C MET A 15 -3.51 -5.78 -1.14
N GLU A 16 -4.61 -5.42 -1.81
CA GLU A 16 -5.19 -4.07 -1.73
C GLU A 16 -5.56 -3.72 -0.28
N THR A 17 -6.31 -4.58 0.40
CA THR A 17 -6.68 -4.38 1.80
C THR A 17 -5.43 -4.25 2.68
N ALA A 18 -4.42 -5.09 2.49
CA ALA A 18 -3.19 -5.04 3.27
C ALA A 18 -2.44 -3.70 3.12
N VAL A 19 -2.40 -3.12 1.91
CA VAL A 19 -1.79 -1.81 1.65
C VAL A 19 -2.65 -0.69 2.23
N GLU A 20 -3.97 -0.73 2.05
CA GLU A 20 -4.90 0.27 2.57
C GLU A 20 -4.88 0.33 4.11
N GLU A 21 -4.88 -0.83 4.77
CA GLU A 21 -4.72 -0.93 6.22
C GLU A 21 -3.41 -0.30 6.70
N THR A 22 -2.32 -0.47 5.96
CA THR A 22 -1.01 0.09 6.30
C THR A 22 -1.02 1.60 6.16
N LEU A 23 -1.59 2.12 5.06
CA LEU A 23 -1.79 3.56 4.87
C LEU A 23 -2.64 4.16 6.00
N GLN A 24 -3.71 3.48 6.39
CA GLN A 24 -4.60 3.93 7.45
C GLN A 24 -3.93 3.88 8.83
N LYS A 25 -3.22 2.79 9.14
CA LYS A 25 -2.45 2.60 10.39
C LYS A 25 -1.44 3.72 10.63
N TYR A 26 -0.86 4.25 9.57
CA TYR A 26 0.19 5.27 9.62
C TYR A 26 -0.26 6.65 9.17
N LYS A 27 -1.57 6.88 8.99
CA LYS A 27 -2.13 8.16 8.56
C LYS A 27 -1.77 9.31 9.52
N ASP A 28 -1.83 9.04 10.82
CA ASP A 28 -1.69 10.06 11.86
C ASP A 28 -0.25 10.23 12.38
N LEU A 29 0.75 9.63 11.73
CA LEU A 29 2.16 9.80 12.11
C LEU A 29 2.65 11.25 12.04
N SER A 30 1.93 12.12 11.32
CA SER A 30 2.18 13.57 11.29
C SER A 30 1.52 14.33 12.45
N SER A 31 0.52 13.73 13.13
CA SER A 31 -0.32 14.38 14.15
C SER A 31 0.11 14.10 15.59
N THR A 32 1.05 13.19 15.84
CA THR A 32 1.39 12.74 17.21
C THR A 32 2.33 13.70 17.97
N LEU A 33 2.45 14.96 17.54
CA LEU A 33 3.35 15.96 18.14
C LEU A 33 2.74 16.74 19.33
N VAL A 34 1.53 16.39 19.80
CA VAL A 34 0.87 17.19 20.84
C VAL A 34 0.74 16.42 22.16
N SER A 35 1.48 16.93 23.13
CA SER A 35 1.29 16.86 24.58
C SER A 35 1.75 15.61 25.33
N GLY A 36 2.87 15.76 26.03
CA GLY A 36 3.04 15.15 27.35
C GLY A 36 4.45 14.66 27.68
N SER A 37 5.30 15.54 28.20
CA SER A 37 6.18 15.27 29.34
C SER A 37 7.11 14.04 29.31
N SER A 38 7.81 13.78 28.22
CA SER A 38 9.01 12.93 28.20
C SER A 38 10.11 13.64 27.42
N SER A 39 11.40 13.36 27.71
CA SER A 39 12.54 14.03 27.08
C SER A 39 12.34 14.09 25.56
N SER A 40 12.40 15.29 24.98
CA SER A 40 12.13 15.55 23.55
C SER A 40 12.82 14.55 22.62
N GLU A 41 14.02 14.10 23.01
CA GLU A 41 14.85 13.19 22.20
C GLU A 41 14.30 11.76 22.14
N GLU A 42 13.71 11.22 23.21
CA GLU A 42 13.13 9.87 23.21
C GLU A 42 11.84 9.82 22.38
N GLN A 43 11.04 10.91 22.42
CA GLN A 43 9.86 11.05 21.57
C GLN A 43 10.24 11.16 20.08
N ASP A 44 11.25 11.96 19.77
CA ASP A 44 11.74 12.12 18.40
C ASP A 44 12.30 10.81 17.85
N GLN A 45 13.03 10.04 18.66
CA GLN A 45 13.57 8.74 18.26
C GLN A 45 12.47 7.68 18.07
N ALA A 46 11.46 7.65 18.95
CA ALA A 46 10.31 6.75 18.80
C ALA A 46 9.48 7.08 17.55
N LEU A 47 9.31 8.37 17.24
CA LEU A 47 8.64 8.83 16.03
C LEU A 47 9.42 8.43 14.78
N LEU A 48 10.75 8.61 14.79
CA LEU A 48 11.63 8.21 13.69
C LEU A 48 11.56 6.70 13.45
N HIS A 49 11.64 5.89 14.51
CA HIS A 49 11.50 4.43 14.40
C HIS A 49 10.13 4.03 13.84
N ARG A 50 9.04 4.68 14.27
CA ARG A 50 7.70 4.44 13.70
C ARG A 50 7.62 4.81 12.22
N LYS A 51 8.24 5.90 11.80
CA LYS A 51 8.28 6.30 10.38
C LYS A 51 9.10 5.33 9.53
N GLN A 52 10.22 4.83 10.04
CA GLN A 52 11.01 3.78 9.39
C GLN A 52 10.21 2.49 9.24
N GLN A 53 9.53 2.06 10.31
CA GLN A 53 8.68 0.88 10.28
C GLN A 53 7.52 1.04 9.28
N ALA A 54 6.89 2.21 9.25
CA ALA A 54 5.85 2.53 8.29
C ALA A 54 6.35 2.46 6.84
N SER A 55 7.55 3.00 6.58
CA SER A 55 8.18 2.95 5.27
C SER A 55 8.45 1.51 4.84
N GLN A 56 9.06 0.69 5.69
CA GLN A 56 9.38 -0.71 5.38
C GLN A 56 8.13 -1.57 5.19
N GLU A 57 7.13 -1.41 6.06
CA GLU A 57 5.88 -2.19 5.96
C GLU A 57 5.11 -1.82 4.69
N LEU A 58 5.03 -0.53 4.37
CA LEU A 58 4.36 -0.05 3.17
C LEU A 58 5.11 -0.45 1.89
N GLU A 59 6.44 -0.40 1.88
CA GLU A 59 7.27 -0.85 0.77
C GLU A 59 7.11 -2.36 0.52
N THR A 60 7.17 -3.16 1.59
CA THR A 60 6.99 -4.62 1.49
C THR A 60 5.61 -4.98 0.97
N ARG A 61 4.55 -4.32 1.44
CA ARG A 61 3.18 -4.64 0.99
C ARG A 61 2.90 -4.11 -0.42
N SER A 62 3.41 -2.93 -0.75
CA SER A 62 3.22 -2.34 -2.08
C SER A 62 4.09 -2.96 -3.16
N SER A 63 5.19 -3.64 -2.83
CA SER A 63 6.01 -4.35 -3.82
C SER A 63 5.36 -5.61 -4.38
N HIS A 64 4.45 -6.25 -3.62
CA HIS A 64 3.73 -7.45 -4.04
C HIS A 64 2.46 -7.15 -4.86
N LEU A 65 1.88 -5.95 -4.70
CA LEU A 65 0.64 -5.55 -5.36
C LEU A 65 0.76 -5.48 -6.90
N PRO A 66 1.87 -5.00 -7.52
CA PRO A 66 2.08 -5.06 -8.96
C PRO A 66 2.13 -6.49 -9.49
N THR A 67 2.81 -7.41 -8.78
CA THR A 67 2.86 -8.82 -9.16
C THR A 67 1.48 -9.48 -9.10
N ALA A 68 0.67 -9.14 -8.09
CA ALA A 68 -0.71 -9.61 -8.00
C ALA A 68 -1.57 -9.05 -9.15
N LEU A 69 -1.38 -7.78 -9.50
CA LEU A 69 -2.10 -7.10 -10.58
C LEU A 69 -1.75 -7.69 -11.95
N ASP A 70 -0.46 -7.84 -12.26
CA ASP A 70 0.01 -8.49 -13.49
C ASP A 70 -0.51 -9.92 -13.58
N GLY A 71 -0.45 -10.65 -12.46
CA GLY A 71 -0.98 -11.99 -12.36
C GLY A 71 -2.48 -12.08 -12.61
N PHE A 72 -3.26 -11.06 -12.22
CA PHE A 72 -4.69 -10.97 -12.45
C PHE A 72 -5.02 -10.61 -13.90
N THR A 73 -4.35 -9.60 -14.45
CA THR A 73 -4.53 -9.15 -15.85
C THR A 73 -4.20 -10.26 -16.84
N ASN A 74 -3.07 -10.95 -16.66
CA ASN A 74 -2.71 -12.09 -17.51
C ASN A 74 -3.76 -13.21 -17.45
N ALA A 75 -4.38 -13.43 -16.28
CA ALA A 75 -5.42 -14.44 -16.13
C ALA A 75 -6.77 -14.02 -16.71
N VAL A 76 -7.01 -12.72 -16.88
CA VAL A 76 -8.15 -12.18 -17.63
C VAL A 76 -7.93 -12.38 -19.13
N ASP A 77 -6.73 -12.09 -19.62
CA ASP A 77 -6.36 -12.23 -21.04
C ASP A 77 -6.35 -13.70 -21.50
N ASP A 78 -6.01 -14.63 -20.60
CA ASP A 78 -6.03 -16.08 -20.85
C ASP A 78 -7.44 -16.69 -20.89
N VAL A 79 -8.52 -15.92 -20.65
CA VAL A 79 -9.89 -16.45 -20.69
C VAL A 79 -10.33 -16.62 -22.17
N PRO A 80 -10.57 -17.86 -22.63
CA PRO A 80 -10.86 -18.12 -24.05
C PRO A 80 -12.28 -17.71 -24.48
N GLU A 81 -13.18 -17.46 -23.53
CA GLU A 81 -14.54 -17.00 -23.78
C GLU A 81 -14.71 -15.53 -23.38
N PRO A 82 -15.48 -14.74 -24.14
CA PRO A 82 -15.78 -13.37 -23.76
C PRO A 82 -16.50 -13.37 -22.41
N ILE A 83 -15.79 -12.90 -21.38
CA ILE A 83 -16.34 -12.66 -20.05
C ILE A 83 -17.55 -11.73 -20.16
N ALA A 84 -18.59 -12.04 -19.40
CA ALA A 84 -19.82 -11.27 -19.35
C ALA A 84 -19.52 -9.78 -19.03
N GLN A 85 -20.33 -8.87 -19.58
CA GLN A 85 -20.06 -7.43 -19.54
C GLN A 85 -19.97 -6.89 -18.10
N ASP A 86 -20.79 -7.40 -17.20
CA ASP A 86 -20.74 -7.14 -15.76
C ASP A 86 -19.42 -7.60 -15.12
N GLN A 87 -18.89 -8.75 -15.55
CA GLN A 87 -17.59 -9.25 -15.09
C GLN A 87 -16.44 -8.40 -15.64
N GLN A 88 -16.52 -7.94 -16.89
CA GLN A 88 -15.53 -7.00 -17.47
C GLN A 88 -15.50 -5.67 -16.70
N VAL A 89 -16.66 -5.14 -16.32
CA VAL A 89 -16.74 -3.90 -15.52
C VAL A 89 -16.04 -4.10 -14.18
N LYS A 90 -16.30 -5.22 -13.48
CA LYS A 90 -15.65 -5.54 -12.20
C LYS A 90 -14.13 -5.68 -12.35
N VAL A 91 -13.66 -6.37 -13.39
CA VAL A 91 -12.22 -6.51 -13.68
C VAL A 91 -11.58 -5.13 -13.85
N LYS A 92 -12.16 -4.25 -14.67
CA LYS A 92 -11.65 -2.89 -14.90
C LYS A 92 -11.64 -2.06 -13.62
N GLN A 93 -12.68 -2.17 -12.79
CA GLN A 93 -12.75 -1.48 -11.51
C GLN A 93 -11.66 -1.95 -10.54
N ASN A 94 -11.42 -3.25 -10.43
CA ASN A 94 -10.36 -3.79 -9.58
C ASN A 94 -8.98 -3.34 -10.06
N ILE A 95 -8.73 -3.38 -11.38
CA ILE A 95 -7.45 -2.91 -11.94
C ILE A 95 -7.23 -1.42 -11.64
N ALA A 96 -8.27 -0.59 -11.83
CA ALA A 96 -8.19 0.83 -11.54
C ALA A 96 -7.98 1.12 -10.04
N ALA A 97 -8.64 0.36 -9.17
CA ALA A 97 -8.48 0.45 -7.71
C ALA A 97 -7.05 0.10 -7.28
N ALA A 98 -6.51 -1.01 -7.77
CA ALA A 98 -5.12 -1.44 -7.52
C ALA A 98 -4.11 -0.38 -7.95
N HIS A 99 -4.27 0.19 -9.15
CA HIS A 99 -3.39 1.26 -9.64
C HIS A 99 -3.48 2.52 -8.78
N SER A 100 -4.68 2.98 -8.45
CA SER A 100 -4.87 4.15 -7.59
C SER A 100 -4.26 3.93 -6.20
N LEU A 101 -4.36 2.73 -5.66
CA LEU A 101 -3.77 2.38 -4.37
C LEU A 101 -2.24 2.34 -4.43
N LEU A 102 -1.66 1.83 -5.53
CA LEU A 102 -0.22 1.86 -5.77
C LEU A 102 0.33 3.28 -5.82
N GLU A 103 -0.37 4.19 -6.50
CA GLU A 103 0.01 5.61 -6.53
C GLU A 103 -0.01 6.21 -5.13
N LYS A 104 -1.09 6.02 -4.36
CA LYS A 104 -1.18 6.48 -2.97
C LYS A 104 -0.07 5.91 -2.08
N ALA A 105 0.26 4.63 -2.25
CA ALA A 105 1.34 3.99 -1.51
C ALA A 105 2.70 4.59 -1.85
N ARG A 106 2.97 4.85 -3.13
CA ARG A 106 4.20 5.50 -3.59
C ARG A 106 4.31 6.93 -3.07
N ASP A 107 3.25 7.71 -3.16
CA ASP A 107 3.22 9.08 -2.65
C ASP A 107 3.53 9.12 -1.15
N ARG A 108 2.93 8.19 -0.38
CA ARG A 108 3.20 8.10 1.06
C ARG A 108 4.62 7.65 1.37
N LEU A 109 5.20 6.73 0.59
CA LEU A 109 6.61 6.33 0.73
C LEU A 109 7.56 7.50 0.46
N ILE A 110 7.28 8.31 -0.57
CA ILE A 110 8.05 9.52 -0.88
C ILE A 110 7.97 10.50 0.30
N GLU A 111 6.76 10.74 0.83
CA GLU A 111 6.56 11.62 1.97
C GLU A 111 7.31 11.13 3.22
N LEU A 112 7.20 9.85 3.56
CA LEU A 112 7.91 9.24 4.69
C LEU A 112 9.42 9.34 4.52
N SER A 113 9.93 9.06 3.31
CA SER A 113 11.35 9.18 2.99
C SER A 113 11.85 10.61 3.20
N LEU A 114 11.14 11.62 2.67
CA LEU A 114 11.48 13.03 2.86
C LEU A 114 11.48 13.45 4.34
N GLN A 115 10.54 12.92 5.13
CA GLN A 115 10.49 13.19 6.56
C GLN A 115 11.65 12.54 7.30
N LEU A 116 12.08 11.35 6.90
CA LEU A 116 13.24 10.65 7.47
C LEU A 116 14.55 11.38 7.14
N THR A 117 14.71 11.92 5.93
CA THR A 117 15.92 12.67 5.53
C THR A 117 16.03 14.05 6.19
N ARG A 118 14.90 14.62 6.67
CA ARG A 118 14.86 15.94 7.32
C ARG A 118 15.21 15.92 8.81
N PHE A 119 15.40 14.75 9.42
CA PHE A 119 15.93 14.70 10.79
C PHE A 119 17.43 15.02 10.74
N PRO A 120 17.87 16.14 11.37
CA PRO A 120 19.28 16.47 11.37
C PRO A 120 20.05 15.39 12.15
N LEU A 121 20.99 14.72 11.48
CA LEU A 121 22.15 14.16 12.14
C LEU A 121 22.84 15.34 12.84
N LYS A 122 22.66 15.48 14.16
CA LYS A 122 23.53 16.35 14.94
C LYS A 122 24.93 15.76 14.82
N GLU A 123 25.80 16.41 14.04
CA GLU A 123 27.26 16.24 14.13
C GLU A 123 27.79 16.75 15.48
#